data_AF-U2L5P8-F1
#
_entry.id   AF-U2L5P8-F1
#
_cell.length_a   1.000
_cell.length_b   1.000
_cell.length_c   1.000
_cell.angle_alpha   90.00
_cell.angle_beta   90.00
_cell.angle_gamma   90.00
#
_symmetry.space_group_name_H-M   'P 1'
#
loop_
_entity.id
_entity.type
_entity.pdbx_description
1 polymer ?
#
loop_
_entity_poly.entity_id
_entity_poly.type
_entity_poly.pdbx_seq_one_letter_code
_entity_poly.pdbx_strand_id
1 'polypeptide(L)'
;MRYYYKGKFRRGWINIVNPFRGTWVVGTSGSGKTFSVIEPYIRQHSAKGFAMVVYDYKFPTLATKLYYHYRKNQVQGNLPKDCNFNIINFVNIEYSARVNPIQQKYIANLAAAQETAETLIESLQKGQKSSGGGSDQFFQISATNFLAACIFFFVNYNKKPFDENGNELFPEYGEDKGTHHKRLTGSVFKDPQQVGNKKYQVQPAYWKGQYSDMPLVPESFL
;
A
#
# COMPACT_ATOMS: atom_id res chain seq x y z
N MET A 1 20.47 23.78 -17.31
CA MET A 1 20.10 24.86 -16.36
C MET A 1 21.12 25.97 -16.48
N ARG A 2 20.69 27.23 -16.33
CA ARG A 2 21.60 28.38 -16.21
C ARG A 2 21.42 28.99 -14.82
N TYR A 3 22.50 29.42 -14.17
CA TYR A 3 22.45 30.13 -12.90
C TYR A 3 23.17 31.47 -13.02
N TYR A 4 22.75 32.45 -12.23
CA TYR A 4 23.36 33.77 -12.20
C TYR A 4 24.28 33.88 -10.99
N TYR A 5 25.55 34.21 -11.23
CA TYR A 5 26.53 34.38 -10.16
C TYR A 5 27.58 35.40 -10.57
N LYS A 6 27.82 36.40 -9.72
CA LYS A 6 28.77 37.51 -9.93
C LYS A 6 28.58 38.19 -11.30
N GLY A 7 27.37 38.68 -11.58
CA GLY A 7 27.13 39.47 -12.78
C GLY A 7 26.95 38.68 -14.09
N LYS A 8 27.08 37.34 -14.07
CA LYS A 8 27.13 36.54 -15.30
C LYS A 8 26.22 35.32 -15.22
N PHE A 9 25.56 35.02 -16.34
CA PHE A 9 24.88 33.74 -16.54
C PHE A 9 25.89 32.64 -16.84
N ARG A 10 25.76 31.53 -16.13
CA ARG A 10 26.65 30.37 -16.24
C ARG A 10 25.82 29.13 -16.54
N ARG A 11 26.35 28.21 -17.36
CA ARG A 11 25.79 26.86 -17.47
C ARG A 11 26.08 26.13 -16.16
N GLY A 12 25.05 25.52 -15.58
CA GLY A 12 25.17 24.77 -14.34
C GLY A 12 24.33 23.51 -14.36
N TRP A 13 24.67 22.61 -13.45
CA TRP A 13 23.91 21.42 -13.13
C TRP A 13 23.87 21.27 -11.62
N ILE A 14 22.73 20.87 -11.08
CA ILE A 14 22.62 20.46 -9.68
C ILE A 14 23.03 18.99 -9.61
N ASN A 15 24.00 18.65 -8.75
CA ASN A 15 24.36 17.27 -8.46
C ASN A 15 23.72 16.89 -7.13
N ILE A 16 22.84 15.89 -7.13
CA ILE A 16 22.16 15.46 -5.92
C ILE A 16 22.77 14.13 -5.49
N VAL A 17 23.67 14.20 -4.50
CA VAL A 17 24.50 13.05 -4.10
C VAL A 17 23.83 12.20 -3.03
N ASN A 18 23.26 12.83 -2.00
CA ASN A 18 22.70 12.14 -0.83
C ASN A 18 21.25 12.59 -0.56
N PRO A 19 20.23 11.89 -1.09
CA PRO A 19 18.83 12.20 -0.82
C PRO A 19 18.37 11.79 0.60
N PHE A 20 19.14 10.95 1.31
CA PHE A 20 18.71 10.33 2.56
C PHE A 20 18.71 11.28 3.76
N ARG A 21 19.38 12.44 3.66
CA ARG A 21 19.37 13.46 4.72
C ARG A 21 18.13 14.36 4.70
N GLY A 22 17.16 14.06 3.83
CA GLY A 22 16.04 14.94 3.56
C GLY A 22 16.47 16.17 2.74
N THR A 23 15.55 16.73 1.98
CA THR A 23 15.78 17.99 1.25
C THR A 23 14.50 18.80 1.26
N TRP A 24 14.58 20.00 1.83
CA TRP A 24 13.49 20.95 1.81
C TRP A 24 13.72 21.97 0.69
N VAL A 25 12.76 22.08 -0.23
CA VAL A 25 12.75 23.11 -1.28
C VAL A 25 11.65 24.14 -1.00
N VAL A 26 12.04 25.37 -0.65
CA VAL A 26 11.10 26.49 -0.40
C VAL A 26 11.10 27.48 -1.57
N GLY A 27 9.94 28.06 -1.85
CA GLY A 27 9.82 29.17 -2.80
C GLY A 27 8.36 29.49 -3.11
N THR A 28 8.09 30.68 -3.64
CA THR A 28 6.75 31.10 -4.07
C THR A 28 6.24 30.31 -5.27
N SER A 29 4.94 30.32 -5.53
CA SER A 29 4.38 29.74 -6.76
C SER A 29 5.06 30.37 -8.00
N GLY A 30 5.38 29.56 -9.01
CA GLY A 30 6.07 30.04 -10.22
C GLY A 30 7.58 30.23 -10.10
N SER A 31 8.19 30.07 -8.91
CA SER A 31 9.65 30.25 -8.70
C SER A 31 10.54 29.19 -9.37
N GLY A 32 9.97 28.29 -10.18
CA GLY A 32 10.72 27.27 -10.93
C GLY A 32 11.22 26.08 -10.11
N LYS A 33 10.71 25.82 -8.89
CA LYS A 33 11.14 24.69 -8.03
C LYS A 33 11.12 23.34 -8.76
N THR A 34 10.05 23.09 -9.53
CA THR A 34 9.88 21.83 -10.26
C THR A 34 11.00 21.62 -11.27
N PHE A 35 11.17 22.57 -12.19
CA PHE A 35 12.21 22.51 -13.21
C PHE A 35 13.62 22.52 -12.61
N SER A 36 13.83 23.33 -11.56
CA SER A 36 15.16 23.58 -11.03
C SER A 36 15.67 22.53 -10.06
N VAL A 37 14.77 21.83 -9.35
CA VAL A 37 15.16 20.87 -8.30
C VAL A 37 14.47 19.52 -8.49
N ILE A 38 13.14 19.49 -8.61
CA ILE A 38 12.37 18.23 -8.63
C ILE A 38 12.63 17.39 -9.88
N GLU A 39 12.66 17.99 -11.07
CA GLU A 39 13.00 17.29 -12.31
C GLU A 39 14.44 16.73 -12.29
N PRO A 40 15.47 17.49 -11.87
CA PRO A 40 16.78 16.91 -11.60
C PRO A 40 16.79 15.77 -10.59
N TYR A 41 15.96 15.83 -9.55
CA TYR A 41 15.77 14.75 -8.57
C TYR A 41 15.29 13.47 -9.26
N ILE A 42 14.18 13.55 -10.00
CA ILE A 42 13.61 12.42 -10.75
C ILE A 42 14.65 11.86 -11.72
N ARG A 43 15.29 12.72 -12.52
CA ARG A 43 16.26 12.30 -13.53
C ARG A 43 17.49 11.61 -12.93
N GLN A 44 18.07 12.18 -11.88
CA GLN A 44 19.33 11.67 -11.31
C GLN A 44 19.11 10.42 -10.48
N HIS A 45 18.03 10.35 -9.68
CA HIS A 45 17.78 9.19 -8.83
C HIS A 45 17.25 8.00 -9.62
N SER A 46 16.38 8.23 -10.62
CA SER A 46 15.97 7.13 -11.52
C SER A 46 17.18 6.51 -12.24
N ALA A 47 18.12 7.33 -12.73
CA ALA A 47 19.32 6.85 -13.41
C ALA A 47 20.30 6.13 -12.46
N LYS A 48 20.27 6.45 -11.17
CA LYS A 48 21.04 5.76 -10.12
C LYS A 48 20.37 4.47 -9.62
N GLY A 49 19.23 4.09 -10.19
CA GLY A 49 18.50 2.89 -9.77
C GLY A 49 17.69 3.06 -8.48
N PHE A 50 17.29 4.27 -8.11
CA PHE A 50 16.37 4.46 -6.98
C PHE A 50 14.91 4.27 -7.41
N ALA A 51 14.15 3.55 -6.59
CA ALA A 51 12.70 3.62 -6.61
C ALA A 51 12.22 4.95 -6.01
N MET A 52 11.12 5.50 -6.53
CA MET A 52 10.59 6.80 -6.11
C MET A 52 9.07 6.76 -5.99
N VAL A 53 8.55 7.42 -4.95
CA VAL A 53 7.14 7.79 -4.83
C VAL A 53 7.06 9.27 -5.13
N VAL A 54 6.31 9.65 -6.17
CA VAL A 54 6.18 11.04 -6.62
C VAL A 54 4.72 11.47 -6.51
N TYR A 55 4.48 12.47 -5.68
CA TYR A 55 3.17 13.12 -5.58
C TYR A 55 3.03 14.19 -6.66
N ASP A 56 2.10 13.99 -7.60
CA ASP A 56 1.83 14.90 -8.70
C ASP A 56 0.52 15.66 -8.49
N TYR A 57 0.62 16.84 -7.87
CA TYR A 57 -0.53 17.71 -7.63
C TYR A 57 -1.19 18.22 -8.92
N LYS A 58 -0.42 18.33 -10.01
CA LYS A 58 -0.89 18.80 -11.32
C LYS A 58 -0.78 17.67 -12.34
N PHE A 59 -1.40 16.54 -12.03
CA PHE A 59 -1.38 15.38 -12.92
C PHE A 59 -1.81 15.77 -14.34
N PRO A 60 -1.12 15.30 -15.40
CA PRO A 60 -0.02 14.33 -15.42
C PRO A 60 1.39 14.95 -15.57
N THR A 61 1.68 16.12 -14.99
CA THR A 61 2.96 16.82 -15.22
C THR A 61 4.20 16.04 -14.78
N LEU A 62 4.33 15.74 -13.48
CA LEU A 62 5.45 14.99 -12.94
C LEU A 62 5.35 13.51 -13.32
N ALA A 63 4.14 12.95 -13.37
CA ALA A 63 3.91 11.57 -13.76
C ALA A 63 4.50 11.26 -15.15
N THR A 64 4.28 12.15 -16.12
CA THR A 64 4.84 12.01 -17.49
C THR A 64 6.37 12.04 -17.47
N LYS A 65 6.97 12.94 -16.70
CA LYS A 65 8.45 13.03 -16.58
C LYS A 65 9.04 11.79 -15.93
N LEU A 66 8.41 11.31 -14.86
CA LEU A 66 8.84 10.10 -14.18
C LEU A 66 8.71 8.87 -15.10
N TYR A 67 7.58 8.73 -15.80
CA TYR A 67 7.36 7.63 -16.74
C TYR A 67 8.40 7.64 -17.88
N TYR A 68 8.69 8.81 -18.46
CA TYR A 68 9.75 8.94 -19.45
C TYR A 68 11.10 8.44 -18.92
N HIS A 69 11.49 8.86 -17.72
CA HIS A 69 12.75 8.42 -17.10
C HIS A 69 12.74 6.93 -16.74
N TYR A 70 11.62 6.38 -16.31
CA TYR A 70 11.43 4.94 -16.11
C TYR A 70 11.70 4.16 -17.40
N ARG A 71 11.01 4.52 -18.51
CA ARG A 71 11.18 3.87 -19.82
C ARG A 71 12.60 4.02 -20.35
N LYS A 72 13.20 5.19 -20.19
CA LYS A 72 14.60 5.42 -20.58
C LYS A 72 15.55 4.50 -19.83
N ASN A 73 15.41 4.38 -18.51
CA ASN A 73 16.29 3.54 -17.70
C ASN A 73 16.04 2.05 -17.93
N GLN A 74 14.81 1.66 -18.33
CA GLN A 74 14.50 0.30 -18.75
C GLN A 74 15.34 -0.11 -19.96
N VAL A 75 15.36 0.74 -20.99
CA VAL A 75 16.17 0.50 -22.20
C VAL A 75 17.66 0.49 -21.89
N GLN A 76 18.10 1.30 -20.94
CA GLN A 76 19.51 1.41 -20.55
C GLN A 76 19.98 0.33 -19.56
N GLY A 77 19.09 -0.53 -19.06
CA GLY A 77 19.44 -1.53 -18.04
C GLY A 77 19.75 -0.94 -16.66
N ASN A 78 19.33 0.29 -16.39
CA ASN A 78 19.59 1.00 -15.13
C ASN A 78 18.47 0.82 -14.09
N LEU A 79 17.40 0.08 -14.43
CA LEU A 79 16.33 -0.18 -13.49
C LEU A 79 16.75 -1.23 -12.45
N PRO A 80 16.31 -1.09 -11.20
CA PRO A 80 16.38 -2.17 -10.23
C PRO A 80 15.67 -3.42 -10.74
N LYS A 81 16.13 -4.58 -10.27
CA LYS A 81 15.44 -5.84 -10.53
C LYS A 81 13.97 -5.75 -10.08
N ASP A 82 13.06 -6.21 -10.93
CA ASP A 82 11.60 -6.25 -10.67
C ASP A 82 10.95 -4.85 -10.43
N CYS A 83 11.56 -3.78 -10.98
CA CYS A 83 11.02 -2.43 -10.87
C CYS A 83 9.81 -2.19 -11.79
N ASN A 84 8.64 -1.98 -11.18
CA ASN A 84 7.39 -1.64 -11.86
C ASN A 84 7.04 -0.15 -11.71
N PHE A 85 6.26 0.37 -12.65
CA PHE A 85 5.71 1.72 -12.61
C PHE A 85 4.20 1.66 -12.37
N ASN A 86 3.73 2.21 -11.24
CA ASN A 86 2.33 2.25 -10.86
C ASN A 86 1.91 3.69 -10.55
N ILE A 87 0.67 4.04 -10.88
CA ILE A 87 0.05 5.32 -10.55
C ILE A 87 -1.12 5.04 -9.61
N ILE A 88 -1.30 5.86 -8.57
CA ILE A 88 -2.55 5.90 -7.80
C ILE A 88 -3.19 7.25 -8.09
N ASN A 89 -4.37 7.24 -8.71
CA ASN A 89 -5.06 8.44 -9.15
C ASN A 89 -6.51 8.45 -8.63
N PHE A 90 -6.79 9.38 -7.72
CA PHE A 90 -8.10 9.54 -7.10
C PHE A 90 -9.07 10.40 -7.92
N VAL A 91 -8.60 11.06 -8.99
CA VAL A 91 -9.42 11.93 -9.85
C VAL A 91 -9.82 11.19 -11.12
N ASN A 92 -8.87 10.57 -11.82
CA ASN A 92 -9.14 9.74 -12.98
C ASN A 92 -8.71 8.29 -12.70
N ILE A 93 -9.71 7.46 -12.43
CA ILE A 93 -9.56 6.07 -11.98
C ILE A 93 -8.96 5.19 -13.09
N GLU A 94 -9.12 5.53 -14.37
CA GLU A 94 -8.57 4.76 -15.50
C GLU A 94 -7.04 4.70 -15.48
N TYR A 95 -6.40 5.76 -14.97
CA TYR A 95 -4.95 5.81 -14.81
C TYR A 95 -4.47 5.21 -13.48
N SER A 96 -5.38 4.78 -12.60
CA SER A 96 -5.03 4.29 -11.28
C SER A 96 -4.84 2.78 -11.28
N ALA A 97 -3.71 2.33 -10.75
CA ALA A 97 -3.55 0.98 -10.24
C ALA A 97 -4.58 0.73 -9.13
N ARG A 98 -5.06 -0.51 -9.06
CA ARG A 98 -5.97 -0.97 -8.01
C ARG A 98 -5.14 -1.49 -6.85
N VAL A 99 -5.43 -1.01 -5.65
CA VAL A 99 -4.75 -1.42 -4.41
C VAL A 99 -5.80 -1.64 -3.34
N ASN A 100 -5.71 -2.75 -2.63
CA ASN A 100 -6.50 -2.99 -1.43
C ASN A 100 -5.64 -2.78 -0.17
N PRO A 101 -5.82 -1.66 0.56
CA PRO A 101 -5.00 -1.32 1.72
C PRO A 101 -5.31 -2.18 2.94
N ILE A 102 -6.42 -2.92 2.95
CA ILE A 102 -6.79 -3.86 4.03
C ILE A 102 -6.50 -5.31 3.64
N GLN A 103 -5.59 -5.55 2.67
CA GLN A 103 -5.17 -6.91 2.34
C GLN A 103 -4.57 -7.62 3.55
N GLN A 104 -4.80 -8.92 3.65
CA GLN A 104 -4.33 -9.73 4.78
C GLN A 104 -2.82 -9.67 4.98
N LYS A 105 -2.04 -9.50 3.90
CA LYS A 105 -0.58 -9.34 4.01
C LYS A 105 -0.14 -8.09 4.78
N TYR A 106 -0.99 -7.07 4.87
CA TYR A 106 -0.76 -5.87 5.67
C TYR A 106 -1.35 -6.00 7.08
N ILE A 107 -2.42 -6.78 7.25
CA ILE A 107 -3.14 -6.97 8.50
C ILE A 107 -2.81 -8.34 9.11
N ALA A 108 -1.58 -8.48 9.61
CA ALA A 108 -1.10 -9.76 10.16
C ALA A 108 -1.76 -10.14 11.50
N ASN A 109 -2.18 -9.14 12.29
CA ASN A 109 -2.74 -9.33 13.62
C ASN A 109 -3.71 -8.18 13.96
N LEU A 110 -4.34 -8.26 15.13
CA LEU A 110 -5.28 -7.24 15.60
C LEU A 110 -4.62 -5.87 15.78
N ALA A 111 -3.34 -5.80 16.18
CA ALA A 111 -2.62 -4.54 16.33
C ALA A 111 -2.42 -3.83 14.97
N ALA A 112 -2.12 -4.57 13.91
CA ALA A 112 -2.04 -4.01 12.55
C ALA A 112 -3.40 -3.51 12.05
N ALA A 113 -4.50 -4.20 12.42
CA ALA A 113 -5.84 -3.73 12.13
C ALA A 113 -6.16 -2.42 12.87
N GLN A 114 -5.72 -2.30 14.12
CA GLN A 114 -5.87 -1.10 14.94
C GLN A 114 -5.10 0.09 14.34
N GLU A 115 -3.81 -0.09 14.03
CA GLU A 115 -2.97 0.94 13.41
C GLU A 115 -3.53 1.42 12.06
N THR A 116 -4.07 0.49 11.26
CA THR A 116 -4.73 0.81 9.99
C THR A 116 -6.02 1.61 10.22
N ALA A 117 -6.85 1.22 11.19
CA ALA A 117 -8.07 1.93 11.54
C ALA A 117 -7.78 3.36 12.04
N GLU A 118 -6.78 3.53 12.89
CA GLU A 118 -6.31 4.82 13.39
C GLU A 118 -5.84 5.71 12.23
N THR A 119 -4.95 5.19 11.38
CA THR A 119 -4.45 5.92 10.21
C THR A 119 -5.57 6.37 9.28
N LEU A 120 -6.57 5.51 9.06
CA LEU A 120 -7.74 5.85 8.24
C LEU A 120 -8.57 6.97 8.88
N ILE A 121 -8.88 6.88 10.17
CA ILE A 121 -9.67 7.88 10.88
C ILE A 121 -8.94 9.23 10.92
N GLU A 122 -7.64 9.23 11.22
CA GLU A 122 -6.83 10.45 11.20
C GLU A 122 -6.78 11.10 9.81
N SER A 123 -6.66 10.30 8.75
CA SER A 123 -6.66 10.81 7.36
C SER A 123 -7.97 11.48 6.95
N LEU A 124 -9.09 11.01 7.51
CA LEU A 124 -10.43 11.56 7.28
C LEU A 124 -10.68 12.83 8.10
N GLN A 125 -10.10 12.96 9.29
CA GLN A 125 -10.33 14.07 10.21
C GLN A 125 -9.58 15.38 9.86
N LYS A 126 -8.99 15.50 8.66
CA LYS A 126 -8.28 16.67 8.09
C LYS A 126 -8.31 17.96 8.95
N GLY A 127 -7.44 18.02 9.98
CA GLY A 127 -7.21 19.24 10.76
C GLY A 127 -8.26 19.59 11.83
N GLN A 128 -9.31 18.79 12.00
CA GLN A 128 -10.23 18.90 13.14
C GLN A 128 -9.68 18.09 14.31
N LYS A 129 -8.50 18.47 14.83
CA LYS A 129 -8.26 18.28 16.26
C LYS A 129 -9.08 19.35 16.97
N SER A 130 -10.40 19.21 16.90
CA SER A 130 -11.25 19.91 17.85
C SER A 130 -10.73 19.54 19.22
N SER A 131 -10.49 20.55 20.05
CA SER A 131 -10.15 20.44 21.46
C SER A 131 -11.34 19.86 22.24
N GLY A 132 -11.88 18.74 21.76
CA GLY A 132 -13.08 18.10 22.24
C GLY A 132 -12.82 17.51 23.60
N GLY A 133 -13.76 17.72 24.52
CA GLY A 133 -13.66 17.17 25.87
C GLY A 133 -13.63 15.64 25.88
N GLY A 134 -13.61 15.03 27.08
CA GLY A 134 -13.48 13.57 27.23
C GLY A 134 -14.52 12.73 26.47
N SER A 135 -15.69 13.30 26.11
CA SER A 135 -16.70 12.63 25.28
C SER A 135 -16.25 12.42 23.83
N ASP A 136 -15.59 13.40 23.21
CA ASP A 136 -15.19 13.33 21.80
C ASP A 136 -14.07 12.30 21.63
N GLN A 137 -13.14 12.28 22.59
CA GLN A 137 -12.08 11.27 22.65
C GLN A 137 -12.67 9.86 22.84
N PHE A 138 -13.71 9.70 23.67
CA PHE A 138 -14.41 8.42 23.82
C PHE A 138 -15.03 7.93 22.51
N PHE A 139 -15.70 8.81 21.76
CA PHE A 139 -16.31 8.44 20.47
C PHE A 139 -15.26 8.12 19.40
N GLN A 140 -14.15 8.86 19.36
CA GLN A 140 -13.04 8.57 18.45
C GLN A 140 -12.43 7.19 18.74
N ILE A 141 -12.09 6.91 20.00
CA ILE A 141 -11.52 5.60 20.39
C ILE A 141 -12.51 4.46 20.10
N SER A 142 -13.79 4.66 20.41
CA SER A 142 -14.83 3.66 20.15
C SER A 142 -15.00 3.38 18.66
N ALA A 143 -15.01 4.42 17.82
CA ALA A 143 -15.10 4.29 16.37
C ALA A 143 -13.86 3.56 15.81
N THR A 144 -12.66 3.89 16.29
CA THR A 144 -11.42 3.21 15.92
C THR A 144 -11.47 1.73 16.28
N ASN A 145 -11.82 1.39 17.51
CA ASN A 145 -11.89 0.00 17.97
C ASN A 145 -12.93 -0.81 17.15
N PHE A 146 -14.08 -0.21 16.88
CA PHE A 146 -15.10 -0.85 16.05
C PHE A 146 -14.62 -1.07 14.62
N LEU A 147 -13.99 -0.06 14.00
CA LEU A 147 -13.44 -0.19 12.66
C LEU A 147 -12.32 -1.24 12.60
N ALA A 148 -11.43 -1.27 13.58
CA ALA A 148 -10.38 -2.29 13.69
C ALA A 148 -10.97 -3.70 13.79
N ALA A 149 -12.03 -3.87 14.59
CA ALA A 149 -12.76 -5.14 14.67
C ALA A 149 -13.39 -5.54 13.34
N CYS A 150 -14.01 -4.59 12.62
CA CYS A 150 -14.56 -4.85 11.28
C CYS A 150 -13.47 -5.26 10.28
N ILE A 151 -12.36 -4.52 10.22
CA ILE A 151 -11.22 -4.83 9.34
C ILE A 151 -10.70 -6.23 9.66
N PHE A 152 -10.41 -6.52 10.93
CA PHE A 152 -9.89 -7.81 11.35
C PHE A 152 -10.85 -8.96 11.06
N PHE A 153 -12.16 -8.74 11.26
CA PHE A 153 -13.20 -9.69 10.93
C PHE A 153 -13.23 -10.01 9.44
N PHE A 154 -13.33 -8.99 8.56
CA PHE A 154 -13.43 -9.22 7.11
C PHE A 154 -12.16 -9.82 6.51
N VAL A 155 -10.98 -9.45 7.03
CA VAL A 155 -9.70 -10.04 6.63
C VAL A 155 -9.64 -11.53 6.97
N ASN A 156 -10.24 -11.96 8.09
CA ASN A 156 -10.22 -13.36 8.52
C ASN A 156 -11.53 -14.11 8.25
N TYR A 157 -12.51 -13.46 7.60
CA TYR A 157 -13.81 -14.06 7.37
C TYR A 157 -13.69 -15.25 6.41
N ASN A 158 -14.29 -16.37 6.81
CA ASN A 158 -14.32 -17.62 6.04
C ASN A 158 -12.92 -18.02 5.51
N LYS A 159 -11.93 -17.97 6.41
CA LYS A 159 -10.53 -18.22 6.07
C LYS A 159 -10.32 -19.66 5.61
N LYS A 160 -9.70 -19.83 4.45
CA LYS A 160 -9.39 -21.12 3.84
C LYS A 160 -7.87 -21.33 3.72
N PRO A 161 -7.36 -22.55 3.96
CA PRO A 161 -5.97 -22.88 3.74
C PRO A 161 -5.67 -23.18 2.27
N PHE A 162 -4.45 -22.86 1.83
CA PHE A 162 -3.97 -23.11 0.47
C PHE A 162 -2.57 -23.74 0.48
N ASP A 163 -2.25 -24.49 -0.56
CA ASP A 163 -0.90 -25.01 -0.82
C ASP A 163 0.00 -23.97 -1.54
N GLU A 164 1.27 -24.31 -1.77
CA GLU A 164 2.23 -23.43 -2.47
C GLU A 164 1.83 -23.13 -3.93
N ASN A 165 1.00 -23.98 -4.53
CA ASN A 165 0.52 -23.85 -5.90
C ASN A 165 -0.83 -23.10 -5.99
N GLY A 166 -1.40 -22.69 -4.85
CA GLY A 166 -2.68 -21.99 -4.77
C GLY A 166 -3.92 -22.89 -4.83
N ASN A 167 -3.77 -24.21 -4.63
CA ASN A 167 -4.91 -25.12 -4.51
C ASN A 167 -5.53 -25.02 -3.11
N GLU A 168 -6.86 -25.04 -3.06
CA GLU A 168 -7.61 -25.01 -1.80
C GLU A 168 -7.41 -26.33 -1.03
N LEU A 169 -7.14 -26.21 0.27
CA LEU A 169 -7.07 -27.31 1.21
C LEU A 169 -8.28 -27.29 2.15
N PHE A 170 -8.52 -28.40 2.84
CA PHE A 170 -9.73 -28.58 3.66
C PHE A 170 -9.39 -28.50 5.15
N PRO A 171 -9.80 -27.43 5.86
CA PRO A 171 -9.58 -27.33 7.28
C PRO A 171 -10.61 -28.17 8.06
N GLU A 172 -10.18 -28.70 9.20
CA GLU A 172 -11.08 -29.32 10.16
C GLU A 172 -11.70 -28.26 11.08
N TYR A 173 -12.99 -28.41 11.32
CA TYR A 173 -13.75 -27.58 12.24
C TYR A 173 -14.13 -28.39 13.48
N GLY A 174 -13.77 -27.87 14.64
CA GLY A 174 -14.30 -28.31 15.93
C GLY A 174 -15.50 -27.45 16.32
N GLU A 175 -16.27 -27.92 17.27
CA GLU A 175 -17.41 -27.19 17.83
C GLU A 175 -17.05 -26.68 19.23
N ASP A 176 -17.27 -25.38 19.47
CA ASP A 176 -17.09 -24.82 20.81
C ASP A 176 -18.24 -25.25 21.73
N LYS A 177 -17.92 -25.89 22.85
CA LYS A 177 -18.90 -26.57 23.73
C LYS A 177 -19.95 -25.64 24.36
N GLY A 178 -19.70 -24.33 24.43
CA GLY A 178 -20.63 -23.36 25.02
C GLY A 178 -21.46 -22.60 23.99
N THR A 179 -20.88 -22.29 22.84
CA THR A 179 -21.51 -21.43 21.82
C THR A 179 -22.02 -22.21 20.60
N HIS A 180 -21.70 -23.50 20.47
CA HIS A 180 -21.94 -24.32 19.28
C HIS A 180 -21.35 -23.74 17.98
N HIS A 181 -20.46 -22.74 18.11
CA HIS A 181 -19.82 -22.11 16.97
C HIS A 181 -18.70 -23.01 16.45
N LYS A 182 -18.66 -23.18 15.12
CA LYS A 182 -17.58 -23.88 14.44
C LYS A 182 -16.29 -23.07 14.55
N ARG A 183 -15.23 -23.70 15.07
CA ARG A 183 -13.88 -23.14 15.18
C ARG A 183 -12.90 -24.00 14.40
N LEU A 184 -11.94 -23.34 13.75
CA LEU A 184 -10.83 -24.03 13.09
C LEU A 184 -9.97 -24.74 14.15
N THR A 185 -9.70 -26.04 13.97
CA THR A 185 -8.83 -26.80 14.89
C THR A 185 -7.35 -26.56 14.62
N GLY A 186 -7.02 -26.00 13.44
CA GLY A 186 -5.65 -25.83 12.95
C GLY A 186 -5.16 -27.03 12.12
N SER A 187 -5.88 -28.15 12.13
CA SER A 187 -5.60 -29.29 11.25
C SER A 187 -6.14 -29.03 9.84
N VAL A 188 -5.32 -29.34 8.82
CA VAL A 188 -5.63 -29.13 7.41
C VAL A 188 -5.36 -30.42 6.63
N PHE A 189 -6.21 -30.73 5.66
CA PHE A 189 -6.19 -31.99 4.91
C PHE A 189 -6.24 -31.73 3.40
N LYS A 190 -5.64 -32.63 2.62
CA LYS A 190 -5.65 -32.57 1.14
C LYS A 190 -6.96 -32.99 0.50
N ASP A 191 -7.71 -33.87 1.16
CA ASP A 191 -8.92 -34.48 0.61
C ASP A 191 -10.10 -34.21 1.55
N PRO A 192 -11.23 -33.68 1.03
CA PRO A 192 -12.41 -33.36 1.84
C PRO A 192 -13.05 -34.59 2.48
N GLN A 193 -12.92 -35.78 1.89
CA GLN A 193 -13.48 -37.03 2.43
C GLN A 193 -12.61 -37.65 3.53
N GLN A 194 -11.36 -37.19 3.68
CA GLN A 194 -10.37 -37.71 4.63
C GLN A 194 -10.09 -36.73 5.79
N VAL A 195 -10.95 -35.72 6.00
CA VAL A 195 -10.84 -34.81 7.13
C VAL A 195 -10.94 -35.60 8.44
N GLY A 196 -9.92 -35.48 9.29
CA GLY A 196 -9.76 -36.27 10.52
C GLY A 196 -8.80 -37.47 10.40
N ASN A 197 -8.37 -37.84 9.18
CA ASN A 197 -7.39 -38.89 8.95
C ASN A 197 -5.96 -38.34 8.95
N LYS A 198 -5.19 -38.63 10.02
CA LYS A 198 -3.81 -38.14 10.21
C LYS A 198 -2.87 -38.42 9.02
N LYS A 199 -3.13 -39.44 8.20
CA LYS A 199 -2.31 -39.76 7.02
C LYS A 199 -2.43 -38.72 5.90
N TYR A 200 -3.55 -38.00 5.83
CA TYR A 200 -3.85 -36.99 4.81
C TYR A 200 -3.71 -35.56 5.34
N GLN A 201 -3.24 -35.41 6.58
CA GLN A 201 -2.97 -34.12 7.20
C GLN A 201 -1.75 -33.47 6.55
N VAL A 202 -1.86 -32.18 6.24
CA VAL A 202 -0.80 -31.39 5.61
C VAL A 202 -0.67 -30.03 6.28
N GLN A 203 0.50 -29.41 6.13
CA GLN A 203 0.67 -28.02 6.51
C GLN A 203 0.30 -27.10 5.33
N PRO A 204 -0.56 -26.11 5.55
CA PRO A 204 -0.87 -25.11 4.52
C PRO A 204 0.32 -24.15 4.34
N ALA A 205 0.54 -23.69 3.11
CA ALA A 205 1.54 -22.66 2.81
C ALA A 205 1.06 -21.29 3.30
N TYR A 206 -0.22 -20.98 3.09
CA TYR A 206 -0.85 -19.77 3.59
C TYR A 206 -2.36 -19.95 3.80
N TRP A 207 -2.95 -18.99 4.51
CA TRP A 207 -4.38 -18.91 4.75
C TRP A 207 -4.92 -17.62 4.16
N LYS A 208 -6.10 -17.68 3.52
CA LYS A 208 -6.69 -16.53 2.85
C LYS A 208 -8.15 -16.36 3.26
N GLY A 209 -8.50 -15.18 3.75
CA GLY A 209 -9.89 -14.80 4.02
C GLY A 209 -10.66 -14.58 2.71
N GLN A 210 -11.96 -14.84 2.70
CA GLN A 210 -12.81 -14.69 1.52
C GLN A 210 -12.72 -13.28 0.91
N TYR A 211 -12.65 -12.24 1.76
CA TYR A 211 -12.59 -10.84 1.33
C TYR A 211 -11.17 -10.26 1.36
N SER A 212 -10.18 -11.05 1.80
CA SER A 212 -8.83 -10.56 2.08
C SER A 212 -8.05 -10.08 0.85
N ASP A 213 -8.35 -10.62 -0.34
CA ASP A 213 -7.66 -10.26 -1.58
C ASP A 213 -8.64 -9.75 -2.66
N MET A 214 -9.84 -9.32 -2.29
CA MET A 214 -10.73 -8.71 -3.27
C MET A 214 -10.08 -7.44 -3.85
N PRO A 215 -10.00 -7.31 -5.18
CA PRO A 215 -9.73 -6.02 -5.80
C PRO A 215 -10.91 -5.08 -5.52
N LEU A 216 -10.63 -3.83 -5.15
CA LEU A 216 -11.63 -2.89 -4.60
C LEU A 216 -12.73 -2.41 -5.56
N VAL A 217 -12.83 -2.94 -6.78
CA VAL A 217 -13.95 -2.70 -7.71
C VAL A 217 -14.13 -3.94 -8.61
N PRO A 218 -15.35 -4.42 -8.86
CA PRO A 218 -15.58 -5.59 -9.71
C PRO A 218 -15.08 -5.38 -11.15
N GLU A 219 -14.62 -6.45 -11.80
CA GLU A 219 -14.22 -6.49 -13.21
C GLU A 219 -15.41 -6.27 -14.18
N SER A 220 -16.64 -6.13 -13.68
CA SER A 220 -17.87 -6.15 -14.47
C SER A 220 -18.37 -4.79 -14.98
N PHE A 221 -17.51 -3.77 -15.09
CA PHE A 221 -17.85 -2.47 -15.70
C PHE A 221 -16.74 -1.99 -16.65
N LEU A 222 -16.29 -2.88 -17.54
CA LEU A 222 -15.56 -2.54 -18.76
C LEU A 222 -16.24 -3.23 -19.95
#